data_AF-A0A5Q0JZK7-F1
#
_entry.id   AF-A0A5Q0JZK7-F1
#
_cell.length_a   1.000
_cell.length_b   1.000
_cell.length_c   1.000
_cell.angle_alpha   90.00
_cell.angle_beta   90.00
_cell.angle_gamma   90.00
#
_symmetry.space_group_name_H-M   'P 1'
#
loop_
_entity.id
_entity.type
_entity.pdbx_description
1 polymer ?
#
loop_
_entity_poly.entity_id
_entity_poly.type
_entity_poly.pdbx_seq_one_letter_code
_entity_poly.pdbx_strand_id
1 'polypeptide(L)'
;MRDVYYKVMTNYNKKKVVVIPGKSPVKLSSLELLTLRLLTHDYSEKQIIDFLDLTESSYNSTIKRIKNTLITVSMFDAQLKTFDSGMLKKEDYLPQLVKDEALVYSKIITEKIKEEVVSKEQLNGLIFLFLNSCKYNFLKNHTVNLSEEELKILKLSYKRTPKKHIQQELNISRTRLMTLKTEILNKLQVNHWCNVYKRALELQLLGSKSSENTINLDSEIVVHTSNMIAEHSSKNLLDKEKELAVYHSLLNFYATLEFNFLSQAE
;
A
#
# COMPACT_ATOMS: atom_id res chain seq x y z
N MET A 1 7.61 -18.82 16.87
CA MET A 1 6.95 -17.83 15.97
C MET A 1 7.93 -16.77 15.45
N ARG A 2 8.71 -16.08 16.30
CA ARG A 2 9.75 -15.14 15.85
C ARG A 2 10.81 -15.79 14.95
N ASP A 3 11.29 -16.99 15.28
CA ASP A 3 12.40 -17.61 14.53
C ASP A 3 12.02 -18.09 13.12
N VAL A 4 10.77 -18.50 12.91
CA VAL A 4 10.24 -18.87 11.60
C VAL A 4 10.11 -17.64 10.70
N TYR A 5 9.63 -16.52 11.26
CA TYR A 5 9.54 -15.24 10.57
C TYR A 5 10.92 -14.73 10.10
N TYR A 6 11.95 -14.86 10.94
CA TYR A 6 13.32 -14.45 10.59
C TYR A 6 13.93 -15.29 9.47
N LYS A 7 13.70 -16.61 9.47
CA LYS A 7 14.27 -17.54 8.49
C LYS A 7 13.66 -17.38 7.09
N VAL A 8 12.36 -17.09 7.01
CA VAL A 8 11.68 -16.77 5.74
C VAL A 8 12.14 -15.40 5.22
N MET A 9 12.21 -14.38 6.09
CA MET A 9 12.64 -13.02 5.72
C MET A 9 14.07 -12.92 5.16
N THR A 10 14.99 -13.79 5.58
CA THR A 10 16.38 -13.78 5.06
C THR A 10 16.49 -14.18 3.58
N ASN A 11 15.49 -14.89 3.04
CA ASN A 11 15.46 -15.26 1.61
C ASN A 11 14.81 -14.19 0.71
N TYR A 12 13.94 -13.34 1.26
CA TYR A 12 13.22 -12.31 0.49
C TYR A 12 14.07 -11.06 0.13
N ASN A 13 15.21 -10.84 0.79
CA ASN A 13 15.91 -9.54 0.76
C ASN A 13 17.24 -9.48 0.00
N LYS A 14 17.50 -10.37 -0.97
CA LYS A 14 18.68 -10.22 -1.85
C LYS A 14 18.40 -9.32 -3.06
N LYS A 15 18.01 -8.06 -2.84
CA LYS A 15 18.20 -7.00 -3.85
C LYS A 15 19.44 -6.20 -3.49
N LYS A 16 20.40 -6.13 -4.42
CA LYS A 16 21.62 -5.31 -4.30
C LYS A 16 21.20 -3.86 -4.02
N VAL A 17 21.58 -3.36 -2.86
CA VAL A 17 21.56 -1.92 -2.56
C VAL A 17 22.49 -1.25 -3.57
N VAL A 18 21.94 -0.47 -4.49
CA VAL A 18 22.75 0.43 -5.33
C VAL A 18 23.19 1.57 -4.43
N VAL A 19 24.41 1.45 -3.89
CA VAL A 19 25.06 2.52 -3.13
C VAL A 19 25.52 3.57 -4.12
N ILE A 20 24.80 4.69 -4.20
CA ILE A 20 25.26 5.89 -4.91
C ILE A 20 26.34 6.53 -4.02
N PRO A 21 27.61 6.66 -4.48
CA PRO A 21 28.67 7.25 -3.66
C PRO A 21 28.38 8.73 -3.38
N GLY A 22 28.46 9.14 -2.11
CA GLY A 22 28.51 10.57 -1.72
C GLY A 22 27.27 11.16 -1.04
N LYS A 23 26.19 10.39 -0.81
CA LYS A 23 25.10 10.79 0.09
C LYS A 23 24.98 9.78 1.22
N SER A 24 25.11 10.25 2.46
CA SER A 24 24.74 9.43 3.62
C SER A 24 23.30 8.93 3.41
N PRO A 25 23.00 7.66 3.72
CA PRO A 25 21.63 7.18 3.61
C PRO A 25 20.76 8.05 4.52
N VAL A 26 19.81 8.75 3.90
CA VAL A 26 18.80 9.53 4.63
C VAL A 26 18.16 8.56 5.61
N LYS A 27 18.16 8.88 6.90
CA LYS A 27 17.64 7.98 7.94
C LYS A 27 16.74 8.77 8.87
N LEU A 28 15.50 8.33 8.97
CA LEU A 28 14.56 8.82 9.96
C LEU A 28 14.88 8.21 11.33
N SER A 29 14.63 8.98 12.38
CA SER A 29 14.67 8.49 13.76
C SER A 29 13.55 7.46 14.01
N SER A 30 13.68 6.69 15.09
CA SER A 30 12.66 5.70 15.48
C SER A 30 11.28 6.34 15.69
N LEU A 31 11.23 7.51 16.31
CA LEU A 31 9.97 8.25 16.55
C LEU A 31 9.33 8.69 15.23
N GLU A 32 10.14 9.20 14.29
CA GLU A 32 9.66 9.63 12.97
C GLU A 32 9.12 8.45 12.15
N LEU A 33 9.83 7.31 12.16
CA LEU A 33 9.36 6.08 11.53
C LEU A 33 8.08 5.55 12.16
N LEU A 34 7.97 5.60 13.50
CA LEU A 34 6.78 5.14 14.20
C LEU A 34 5.57 6.06 13.94
N THR A 35 5.80 7.38 13.88
CA THR A 35 4.77 8.35 13.50
C THR A 35 4.27 8.09 12.07
N LEU A 36 5.19 7.90 11.12
CA LEU A 36 4.84 7.52 9.74
C LEU A 36 4.06 6.21 9.67
N ARG A 37 4.47 5.20 10.46
CA ARG A 37 3.76 3.91 10.54
C ARG A 37 2.31 4.08 10.95
N LEU A 38 2.07 4.81 12.03
CA LEU A 38 0.72 5.03 12.55
C LEU A 38 -0.14 5.83 11.55
N LEU A 39 0.45 6.83 10.89
CA LEU A 39 -0.21 7.55 9.80
C LEU A 39 -0.62 6.61 8.65
N THR A 40 0.26 5.70 8.23
CA THR A 40 -0.05 4.75 7.16
C THR A 40 -1.12 3.73 7.56
N HIS A 41 -1.24 3.44 8.86
CA HIS A 41 -2.36 2.67 9.43
C HIS A 41 -3.60 3.51 9.71
N ASP A 42 -3.63 4.76 9.23
CA ASP A 42 -4.75 5.70 9.36
C ASP A 42 -5.16 6.00 10.80
N TYR A 43 -4.23 5.96 11.76
CA TYR A 43 -4.47 6.50 13.09
C TYR A 43 -4.60 8.02 12.99
N SER A 44 -5.62 8.59 13.63
CA SER A 44 -5.80 10.05 13.71
C SER A 44 -4.66 10.71 14.48
N GLU A 45 -4.46 12.01 14.24
CA GLU A 45 -3.47 12.82 14.96
C GLU A 45 -3.59 12.68 16.48
N LYS A 46 -4.81 12.73 17.02
CA LYS A 46 -5.06 12.55 18.45
C LYS A 46 -4.61 11.16 18.93
N GLN A 47 -4.98 10.10 18.21
CA GLN A 47 -4.57 8.74 18.57
C GLN A 47 -3.05 8.56 18.52
N ILE A 48 -2.36 9.21 17.58
CA ILE A 48 -0.90 9.17 17.48
C ILE A 48 -0.26 9.92 18.66
N ILE A 49 -0.75 11.13 18.95
CA ILE A 49 -0.30 11.95 20.08
C ILE A 49 -0.44 11.17 21.39
N ASP A 50 -1.62 10.60 21.62
CA ASP A 50 -1.91 9.82 22.83
C ASP A 50 -1.05 8.54 22.91
N PHE A 51 -0.91 7.81 21.80
CA PHE A 51 -0.15 6.55 21.77
C PHE A 51 1.36 6.74 21.95
N LEU A 52 1.90 7.84 21.44
CA LEU A 52 3.33 8.15 21.51
C LEU A 52 3.70 9.05 22.70
N ASP A 53 2.73 9.42 23.53
CA ASP A 53 2.88 10.35 24.65
C ASP A 53 3.56 11.67 24.21
N LEU A 54 3.01 12.27 23.15
CA LEU A 54 3.52 13.52 22.57
C LEU A 54 2.63 14.70 22.97
N THR A 55 3.19 15.90 22.87
CA THR A 55 2.38 17.13 22.76
C THR A 55 2.07 17.42 21.29
N GLU A 56 1.01 18.18 21.02
CA GLU A 56 0.68 18.63 19.65
C GLU A 56 1.84 19.37 18.97
N SER A 57 2.58 20.19 19.72
CA SER A 57 3.79 20.87 19.21
C SER A 57 4.90 19.88 18.84
N SER A 58 5.09 18.82 19.65
CA SER A 58 6.10 17.78 19.38
C SER A 58 5.72 16.95 18.15
N TYR A 59 4.45 16.58 18.01
CA TYR A 59 3.92 15.91 16.83
C TYR A 59 4.13 16.75 15.56
N ASN A 60 3.72 18.02 15.58
CA ASN A 60 3.91 18.94 14.45
C ASN A 60 5.39 19.13 14.07
N SER A 61 6.27 19.21 15.06
CA SER A 61 7.72 19.27 14.84
C SER A 61 8.25 17.99 14.19
N THR A 62 7.74 16.83 14.60
CA THR A 62 8.10 15.52 14.02
C THR A 62 7.66 15.43 12.56
N ILE A 63 6.42 15.80 12.24
CA ILE A 63 5.91 15.87 10.87
C ILE A 63 6.75 16.81 9.99
N LYS A 64 7.15 17.97 10.52
CA LYS A 64 8.02 18.91 9.80
C LYS A 64 9.41 18.32 9.53
N ARG A 65 10.02 17.66 10.52
CA ARG A 65 11.32 17.00 10.34
C ARG A 65 11.26 15.90 9.30
N ILE A 66 10.24 15.03 9.33
CA ILE A 66 10.06 13.97 8.32
C ILE A 66 10.09 14.56 6.90
N LYS A 67 9.27 15.59 6.66
CA LYS A 67 9.19 16.25 5.34
C LYS A 67 10.52 16.86 4.91
N ASN A 68 11.23 17.52 5.83
CA ASN A 68 12.51 18.14 5.55
C ASN A 68 13.60 17.09 5.26
N THR A 69 13.69 16.06 6.09
CA THR A 69 14.66 14.96 5.96
C THR A 69 14.47 14.20 4.64
N LEU A 70 13.22 13.93 4.26
CA LEU A 70 12.89 13.25 3.01
C LEU A 70 12.77 14.19 1.80
N ILE A 71 12.86 15.51 1.99
CA ILE A 71 12.69 16.54 0.96
C ILE A 71 11.36 16.32 0.21
N THR A 72 10.26 16.46 0.95
CA THR A 72 8.89 16.24 0.44
C THR A 72 7.96 17.36 0.86
N VAL A 73 6.95 17.63 0.03
CA VAL A 73 5.94 18.66 0.30
C VAL A 73 4.76 18.07 1.07
N SER A 74 4.42 16.81 0.78
CA SER A 74 3.30 16.10 1.41
C SER A 74 3.75 14.88 2.20
N MET A 75 2.93 14.48 3.18
CA MET A 75 3.16 13.22 3.92
C MET A 75 2.93 11.98 3.06
N PHE A 76 2.11 12.09 2.00
CA PHE A 76 1.95 11.02 1.03
C PHE A 76 3.26 10.73 0.29
N ASP A 77 3.93 11.79 -0.21
CA ASP A 77 5.24 11.64 -0.85
C ASP A 77 6.29 11.09 0.13
N ALA A 78 6.23 11.50 1.40
CA ALA A 78 7.10 10.98 2.44
C ALA A 78 6.91 9.47 2.63
N GLN A 79 5.65 8.99 2.69
CA GLN A 79 5.34 7.57 2.77
C GLN A 79 5.90 6.81 1.56
N LEU A 80 5.62 7.29 0.33
CA LEU A 80 6.12 6.66 -0.90
C LEU A 80 7.65 6.53 -0.89
N LYS A 81 8.38 7.61 -0.56
CA LYS A 81 9.85 7.56 -0.47
C LYS A 81 10.36 6.55 0.54
N THR A 82 9.69 6.42 1.70
CA THR A 82 10.13 5.45 2.72
C THR A 82 9.89 4.00 2.32
N PHE A 83 8.91 3.74 1.46
CA PHE A 83 8.71 2.43 0.83
C PHE A 83 9.77 2.17 -0.24
N ASP A 84 10.07 3.14 -1.10
CA ASP A 84 11.08 3.01 -2.15
C ASP A 84 12.48 2.75 -1.58
N SER A 85 12.81 3.42 -0.46
CA SER A 85 14.09 3.22 0.24
C SER A 85 14.13 1.98 1.13
N GLY A 86 13.03 1.21 1.23
CA GLY A 86 12.94 0.03 2.08
C GLY A 86 12.97 0.31 3.60
N MET A 87 12.71 1.55 4.02
CA MET A 87 12.60 1.89 5.46
C MET A 87 11.33 1.33 6.06
N LEU A 88 10.24 1.37 5.28
CA LEU A 88 8.96 0.74 5.59
C LEU A 88 8.74 -0.41 4.60
N LYS A 89 8.19 -1.53 5.06
CA LYS A 89 7.86 -2.70 4.23
C LYS A 89 6.42 -2.58 3.73
N LYS A 90 6.17 -2.67 2.42
CA LYS A 90 4.85 -2.40 1.83
C LYS A 90 3.77 -3.33 2.40
N GLU A 91 4.13 -4.57 2.69
CA GLU A 91 3.28 -5.65 3.17
C GLU A 91 2.73 -5.40 4.58
N ASP A 92 3.46 -4.66 5.42
CA ASP A 92 3.04 -4.36 6.79
C ASP A 92 1.74 -3.51 6.81
N TYR A 93 1.51 -2.73 5.75
CA TYR A 93 0.44 -1.74 5.64
C TYR A 93 -0.77 -2.21 4.83
N LEU A 94 -0.82 -3.50 4.51
CA LEU A 94 -1.99 -4.09 3.90
C LEU A 94 -3.17 -4.11 4.90
N PRO A 95 -4.40 -3.80 4.44
CA PRO A 95 -5.60 -3.93 5.25
C PRO A 95 -5.75 -5.35 5.81
N GLN A 96 -6.39 -5.48 6.98
CA GLN A 96 -6.62 -6.79 7.58
C GLN A 96 -7.41 -7.72 6.64
N LEU A 97 -8.38 -7.17 5.90
CA LEU A 97 -9.13 -7.91 4.88
C LEU A 97 -8.22 -8.60 3.86
N VAL A 98 -7.19 -7.91 3.36
CA VAL A 98 -6.23 -8.50 2.39
C VAL A 98 -5.42 -9.62 3.04
N LYS A 99 -5.05 -9.44 4.32
CA LYS A 99 -4.33 -10.47 5.10
C LYS A 99 -5.20 -11.71 5.31
N ASP A 100 -6.48 -11.52 5.62
CA ASP A 100 -7.42 -12.62 5.83
C ASP A 100 -7.68 -13.38 4.52
N GLU A 101 -7.89 -12.66 3.40
CA GLU A 101 -8.02 -13.26 2.06
C GLU A 101 -6.74 -14.00 1.64
N ALA A 102 -5.56 -13.42 1.86
CA ALA A 102 -4.30 -14.05 1.55
C ALA A 102 -4.10 -15.36 2.33
N LEU A 103 -4.57 -15.42 3.58
CA LEU A 103 -4.51 -16.62 4.41
C LEU A 103 -5.46 -17.73 3.91
N VAL A 104 -6.63 -17.36 3.40
CA VAL A 104 -7.55 -18.33 2.79
C VAL A 104 -6.95 -18.89 1.50
N TYR A 105 -6.50 -18.01 0.60
CA TYR A 105 -5.95 -18.42 -0.69
C TYR A 105 -4.59 -19.11 -0.58
N SER A 106 -3.78 -18.80 0.44
CA SER A 106 -2.51 -19.52 0.65
C SER A 106 -2.73 -21.00 0.92
N LYS A 107 -3.78 -21.35 1.66
CA LYS A 107 -4.16 -22.75 1.91
C LYS A 107 -4.61 -23.43 0.62
N ILE A 108 -5.55 -22.81 -0.10
CA ILE A 108 -6.09 -23.34 -1.36
C ILE A 108 -4.95 -23.57 -2.38
N ILE A 109 -4.07 -22.58 -2.56
CA ILE A 109 -2.95 -22.68 -3.49
C ILE A 109 -1.96 -23.76 -3.04
N THR A 110 -1.64 -23.83 -1.74
CA THR A 110 -0.71 -24.85 -1.21
C THR A 110 -1.26 -26.25 -1.40
N GLU A 111 -2.53 -26.49 -1.11
CA GLU A 111 -3.21 -27.76 -1.37
C GLU A 111 -3.19 -28.09 -2.86
N LYS A 112 -3.45 -27.09 -3.72
CA LYS A 112 -3.44 -27.26 -5.17
C LYS A 112 -2.05 -27.68 -5.67
N ILE A 113 -0.98 -27.03 -5.22
CA ILE A 113 0.39 -27.36 -5.64
C ILE A 113 0.80 -28.80 -5.23
N LYS A 114 0.19 -29.37 -4.18
CA LYS A 114 0.45 -30.76 -3.77
C LYS A 114 -0.18 -31.80 -4.69
N GLU A 115 -1.12 -31.43 -5.55
CA GLU A 115 -1.71 -32.33 -6.54
C GLU A 115 -0.67 -32.69 -7.62
N GLU A 116 -0.63 -33.96 -8.04
CA GLU A 116 0.39 -34.46 -9.00
C GLU A 116 0.34 -33.77 -10.38
N VAL A 117 -0.82 -33.24 -10.77
CA VAL A 117 -1.04 -32.61 -12.07
C VAL A 117 -1.71 -31.26 -11.88
N VAL A 118 -0.92 -30.24 -11.57
CA VAL A 118 -1.38 -28.85 -11.55
C VAL A 118 -0.69 -28.03 -12.62
N SER A 119 -1.52 -27.34 -13.42
CA SER A 119 -1.03 -26.43 -14.45
C SER A 119 -0.75 -25.05 -13.87
N LYS A 120 0.20 -24.33 -14.48
CA LYS A 120 0.53 -22.96 -14.08
C LYS A 120 -0.66 -22.01 -14.26
N GLU A 121 -1.48 -22.25 -15.28
CA GLU A 121 -2.69 -21.49 -15.59
C GLU A 121 -3.73 -21.63 -14.48
N GLN A 122 -3.87 -22.83 -13.88
CA GLN A 122 -4.77 -23.03 -12.74
C GLN A 122 -4.32 -22.21 -11.53
N LEU A 123 -3.01 -22.17 -11.24
CA LEU A 123 -2.46 -21.37 -10.16
C LEU A 123 -2.57 -19.86 -10.42
N ASN A 124 -2.32 -19.43 -11.66
CA ASN A 124 -2.57 -18.05 -12.09
C ASN A 124 -4.04 -17.66 -11.86
N GLY A 125 -4.97 -18.56 -12.18
CA GLY A 125 -6.40 -18.37 -11.93
C GLY A 125 -6.73 -18.18 -10.45
N LEU A 126 -6.10 -18.93 -9.55
CA LEU A 126 -6.28 -18.76 -8.10
C LEU A 126 -5.75 -17.42 -7.59
N ILE A 127 -4.61 -16.94 -8.11
CA ILE A 127 -4.07 -15.61 -7.77
C ILE A 127 -5.00 -14.50 -8.28
N PHE A 128 -5.56 -14.66 -9.47
CA PHE A 128 -6.55 -13.73 -10.01
C PHE A 128 -7.83 -13.71 -9.16
N LEU A 129 -8.31 -14.88 -8.73
CA LEU A 129 -9.46 -15.00 -7.82
C LEU A 129 -9.19 -14.34 -6.47
N PHE A 130 -7.98 -14.48 -5.91
CA PHE A 130 -7.56 -13.77 -4.70
C PHE A 130 -7.74 -12.25 -4.84
N LEU A 131 -7.23 -11.65 -5.92
CA LEU A 131 -7.38 -10.21 -6.16
C LEU A 131 -8.85 -9.78 -6.25
N ASN A 132 -9.66 -10.56 -6.98
CA ASN A 132 -11.09 -10.28 -7.12
C ASN A 132 -11.85 -10.45 -5.81
N SER A 133 -11.46 -11.42 -4.98
CA SER A 133 -12.04 -11.64 -3.65
C SER A 133 -11.78 -10.44 -2.74
N CYS A 134 -10.52 -9.96 -2.70
CA CYS A 134 -10.16 -8.75 -1.96
C CYS A 134 -11.01 -7.56 -2.39
N LYS A 135 -11.09 -7.33 -3.71
CA LYS A 135 -11.90 -6.25 -4.30
C LYS A 135 -13.38 -6.38 -3.94
N TYR A 136 -13.97 -7.55 -4.14
CA TYR A 136 -15.38 -7.81 -3.88
C TYR A 136 -15.73 -7.58 -2.41
N ASN A 137 -14.97 -8.18 -1.49
CA ASN A 137 -15.22 -8.06 -0.06
C ASN A 137 -14.99 -6.64 0.44
N PHE A 138 -14.07 -5.90 -0.17
CA PHE A 138 -13.90 -4.49 0.13
C PHE A 138 -15.12 -3.66 -0.30
N LEU A 139 -15.53 -3.76 -1.57
CA LEU A 139 -16.65 -2.99 -2.14
C LEU A 139 -18.00 -3.35 -1.51
N LYS A 140 -18.22 -4.62 -1.17
CA LYS A 140 -19.45 -5.08 -0.50
C LYS A 140 -19.69 -4.37 0.83
N ASN A 141 -18.62 -4.02 1.54
CA ASN A 141 -18.69 -3.41 2.86
C ASN A 141 -18.57 -1.88 2.82
N HIS A 142 -18.35 -1.28 1.64
CA HIS A 142 -18.14 0.16 1.50
C HIS A 142 -18.93 0.74 0.34
N THR A 143 -19.98 1.49 0.65
CA THR A 143 -20.67 2.34 -0.31
C THR A 143 -20.24 3.79 -0.10
N VAL A 144 -19.55 4.37 -1.08
CA VAL A 144 -19.14 5.77 -1.04
C VAL A 144 -19.76 6.51 -2.22
N ASN A 145 -20.47 7.60 -1.92
CA ASN A 145 -21.06 8.48 -2.93
C ASN A 145 -20.40 9.87 -2.87
N LEU A 146 -19.39 10.07 -3.70
CA LEU A 146 -18.79 11.39 -3.93
C LEU A 146 -19.58 12.11 -5.01
N SER A 147 -19.86 13.39 -4.79
CA SER A 147 -20.34 14.31 -5.83
C SER A 147 -19.29 14.48 -6.93
N GLU A 148 -19.72 14.96 -8.09
CA GLU A 148 -18.82 15.23 -9.22
C GLU A 148 -17.70 16.22 -8.86
N GLU A 149 -18.01 17.23 -8.05
CA GLU A 149 -17.06 18.24 -7.58
C GLU A 149 -15.98 17.59 -6.68
N GLU A 150 -16.39 16.76 -5.72
CA GLU A 150 -15.48 16.01 -4.84
C GLU A 150 -14.60 15.05 -5.64
N LEU A 151 -15.17 14.34 -6.61
CA LEU A 151 -14.44 13.42 -7.48
C LEU A 151 -13.40 14.17 -8.35
N LYS A 152 -13.74 15.37 -8.83
CA LYS A 152 -12.81 16.20 -9.61
C LYS A 152 -11.66 16.71 -8.73
N ILE A 153 -11.94 17.15 -7.50
CA ILE A 153 -10.90 17.52 -6.51
C ILE A 153 -9.98 16.35 -6.22
N LEU A 154 -10.54 15.16 -5.99
CA LEU A 154 -9.79 13.94 -5.71
C LEU A 154 -8.85 13.59 -6.87
N LYS A 155 -9.35 13.60 -8.11
CA LYS A 155 -8.57 13.33 -9.33
C LYS A 155 -7.46 14.36 -9.56
N LEU A 156 -7.74 15.66 -9.41
CA LEU A 156 -6.72 16.71 -9.55
C LEU A 156 -5.67 16.65 -8.45
N SER A 157 -6.08 16.37 -7.22
CA SER A 157 -5.16 16.21 -6.09
C SER A 157 -4.25 14.99 -6.27
N TYR A 158 -4.80 13.90 -6.82
CA TYR A 158 -4.03 12.71 -7.17
C TYR A 158 -2.98 13.00 -8.24
N LYS A 159 -3.31 13.81 -9.25
CA LYS A 159 -2.38 14.35 -10.27
C LYS A 159 -1.48 15.49 -9.77
N ARG A 160 -1.25 15.56 -8.46
CA ARG A 160 -0.40 16.56 -7.78
C ARG A 160 -0.67 18.02 -8.19
N THR A 161 -1.89 18.34 -8.63
CA THR A 161 -2.21 19.68 -9.12
C THR A 161 -2.16 20.68 -7.95
N PRO A 162 -1.44 21.81 -8.08
CA PRO A 162 -1.33 22.79 -7.00
C PRO A 162 -2.71 23.29 -6.54
N LYS A 163 -2.91 23.45 -5.22
CA LYS A 163 -4.21 23.87 -4.64
C LYS A 163 -4.78 25.14 -5.28
N LYS A 164 -3.91 26.08 -5.67
CA LYS A 164 -4.33 27.32 -6.35
C LYS A 164 -4.92 27.04 -7.74
N HIS A 165 -4.32 26.12 -8.49
CA HIS A 165 -4.83 25.72 -9.81
C HIS A 165 -6.14 24.95 -9.68
N ILE A 166 -6.28 24.08 -8.67
CA ILE A 166 -7.56 23.39 -8.39
C ILE A 166 -8.67 24.42 -8.12
N GLN A 167 -8.39 25.46 -7.30
CA GLN A 167 -9.35 26.53 -7.01
C GLN A 167 -9.78 27.27 -8.28
N GLN A 168 -8.82 27.59 -9.15
CA GLN A 168 -9.08 28.29 -10.41
C GLN A 168 -9.89 27.42 -11.39
N GLU A 169 -9.51 26.15 -11.55
CA GLU A 169 -10.17 25.22 -12.49
C GLU A 169 -11.62 24.90 -12.09
N LEU A 170 -11.89 24.88 -10.78
CA LEU A 170 -13.23 24.64 -10.24
C LEU A 170 -14.02 25.92 -9.96
N ASN A 171 -13.38 27.09 -10.08
CA ASN A 171 -13.94 28.37 -9.69
C ASN A 171 -14.49 28.39 -8.26
N ILE A 172 -13.71 27.88 -7.30
CA ILE A 172 -14.10 27.79 -5.89
C ILE A 172 -13.16 28.56 -4.95
N SER A 173 -13.72 29.03 -3.85
CA SER A 173 -12.92 29.69 -2.80
C SER A 173 -12.02 28.69 -2.06
N ARG A 174 -10.97 29.20 -1.41
CA ARG A 174 -10.10 28.41 -0.52
C ARG A 174 -10.90 27.71 0.58
N THR A 175 -11.88 28.39 1.17
CA THR A 175 -12.72 27.84 2.25
C THR A 175 -13.55 26.68 1.72
N ARG A 176 -14.20 26.83 0.57
CA ARG A 176 -14.99 25.74 -0.06
C ARG A 176 -14.12 24.53 -0.38
N LEU A 177 -12.92 24.74 -0.93
CA LEU A 177 -11.97 23.65 -1.16
C LEU A 177 -11.64 22.90 0.15
N MET A 178 -11.38 23.60 1.24
CA MET A 178 -11.09 22.95 2.53
C MET A 178 -12.28 22.15 3.05
N THR A 179 -13.50 22.69 2.95
CA THR A 179 -14.73 21.98 3.31
C THR A 179 -14.90 20.71 2.51
N LEU A 180 -14.77 20.77 1.18
CA LEU A 180 -14.86 19.60 0.29
C LEU A 180 -13.79 18.55 0.61
N LYS A 181 -12.56 18.97 0.95
CA LYS A 181 -11.52 18.02 1.37
C LYS A 181 -11.90 17.29 2.67
N THR A 182 -12.53 17.99 3.62
CA THR A 182 -13.04 17.36 4.85
C THR A 182 -14.22 16.42 4.56
N GLU A 183 -15.14 16.81 3.68
CA GLU A 183 -16.25 15.95 3.24
C GLU A 183 -15.74 14.67 2.57
N ILE A 184 -14.73 14.78 1.70
CA ILE A 184 -14.05 13.64 1.07
C ILE A 184 -13.43 12.72 2.13
N LEU A 185 -12.69 13.25 3.11
CA LEU A 185 -12.10 12.46 4.20
C LEU A 185 -13.18 11.65 4.94
N ASN A 186 -14.26 12.32 5.32
CA ASN A 186 -15.36 11.70 6.05
C ASN A 186 -16.07 10.61 5.25
N LYS A 187 -16.38 10.88 3.97
CA LYS A 187 -17.05 9.91 3.07
C LYS A 187 -16.16 8.70 2.76
N LEU A 188 -14.86 8.91 2.64
CA LEU A 188 -13.88 7.84 2.47
C LEU A 188 -13.53 7.14 3.80
N GLN A 189 -14.02 7.64 4.93
CA GLN A 189 -13.73 7.11 6.27
C GLN A 189 -12.22 6.98 6.53
N VAL A 190 -11.48 8.04 6.22
CA VAL A 190 -10.04 8.12 6.48
C VAL A 190 -9.69 9.33 7.33
N ASN A 191 -8.72 9.17 8.22
CA ASN A 191 -8.28 10.23 9.14
C ASN A 191 -7.29 11.21 8.49
N HIS A 192 -6.51 10.74 7.50
CA HIS A 192 -5.46 11.55 6.88
C HIS A 192 -5.55 11.60 5.36
N TRP A 193 -5.28 12.79 4.80
CA TRP A 193 -5.27 13.00 3.35
C TRP A 193 -4.25 12.12 2.61
N CYS A 194 -3.18 11.67 3.28
CA CYS A 194 -2.23 10.75 2.68
C CYS A 194 -2.83 9.35 2.42
N ASN A 195 -3.89 8.96 3.13
CA ASN A 195 -4.57 7.68 2.95
C ASN A 195 -5.78 7.76 2.00
N VAL A 196 -6.20 8.97 1.62
CA VAL A 196 -7.32 9.22 0.69
C VAL A 196 -7.09 8.52 -0.64
N TYR A 197 -5.87 8.55 -1.19
CA TYR A 197 -5.59 7.96 -2.49
C TYR A 197 -5.62 6.43 -2.45
N LYS A 198 -5.10 5.82 -1.38
CA LYS A 198 -5.22 4.39 -1.16
C LYS A 198 -6.68 3.97 -1.13
N ARG A 199 -7.47 4.64 -0.29
CA ARG A 199 -8.91 4.35 -0.17
C ARG A 199 -9.68 4.57 -1.48
N ALA A 200 -9.33 5.63 -2.22
CA ALA A 200 -9.95 5.93 -3.49
C ALA A 200 -9.62 4.90 -4.59
N LEU A 201 -8.42 4.32 -4.58
CA LEU A 201 -8.06 3.21 -5.48
C LEU A 201 -8.80 1.93 -5.12
N GLU A 202 -8.89 1.59 -3.83
CA GLU A 202 -9.65 0.42 -3.34
C GLU A 202 -11.14 0.51 -3.75
N LEU A 203 -11.71 1.73 -3.73
CA LEU A 203 -13.09 2.03 -4.16
C LEU A 203 -13.25 2.26 -5.68
N GLN A 204 -12.18 2.17 -6.46
CA GLN A 204 -12.17 2.40 -7.91
C GLN A 204 -12.63 3.81 -8.35
N LEU A 205 -12.46 4.82 -7.49
CA LEU A 205 -12.86 6.21 -7.76
C LEU A 205 -11.84 6.95 -8.63
N LEU A 206 -10.57 6.57 -8.51
CA LEU A 206 -9.49 7.01 -9.36
C LEU A 206 -9.36 6.01 -10.51
N GLY A 207 -9.84 6.40 -11.69
CA GLY A 207 -9.72 5.53 -12.87
C GLY A 207 -8.25 5.21 -13.15
N SER A 208 -7.94 3.95 -13.42
CA SER A 208 -6.70 3.56 -14.07
C SER A 208 -6.71 4.22 -15.45
N LYS A 209 -5.93 5.29 -15.67
CA LYS A 209 -5.81 5.86 -17.01
C LYS A 209 -5.23 4.79 -17.97
N SER A 210 -5.98 4.53 -19.04
CA SER A 210 -5.54 4.25 -20.42
C SER A 210 -4.13 3.65 -20.63
N SER A 211 -4.13 2.36 -20.93
CA SER A 211 -3.36 1.64 -21.97
C SER A 211 -1.84 1.73 -22.12
N GLU A 212 -1.11 2.67 -21.50
CA GLU A 212 0.32 2.86 -21.78
C GLU A 212 1.26 2.61 -20.60
N ASN A 213 0.77 2.62 -19.35
CA ASN A 213 1.56 2.33 -18.14
C ASN A 213 0.86 1.35 -17.19
N THR A 214 -0.09 0.56 -17.69
CA THR A 214 -0.68 -0.53 -16.92
C THR A 214 0.37 -1.56 -16.60
N ILE A 215 0.61 -1.81 -15.31
CA ILE A 215 1.22 -3.04 -14.83
C ILE A 215 0.60 -4.17 -15.65
N ASN A 216 1.41 -4.92 -16.39
CA ASN A 216 0.89 -6.08 -17.10
C ASN A 216 0.57 -7.13 -16.04
N LEU A 217 -0.68 -7.09 -15.57
CA LEU A 217 -1.18 -7.90 -14.48
C LEU A 217 -0.90 -9.39 -14.73
N ASP A 218 -1.05 -9.84 -15.98
CA ASP A 218 -0.78 -11.22 -16.37
C ASP A 218 0.70 -11.57 -16.18
N SER A 219 1.62 -10.67 -16.57
CA SER A 219 3.05 -10.88 -16.38
C SER A 219 3.45 -10.93 -14.90
N GLU A 220 2.88 -10.07 -14.06
CA GLU A 220 3.14 -10.07 -12.61
C GLU A 220 2.57 -11.33 -11.96
N ILE A 221 1.36 -11.75 -12.33
CA ILE A 221 0.76 -13.02 -11.87
C ILE A 221 1.69 -14.18 -12.21
N VAL A 222 2.18 -14.25 -13.46
CA VAL A 222 3.10 -15.31 -13.90
C VAL A 222 4.38 -15.35 -13.08
N VAL A 223 4.98 -14.20 -12.75
CA VAL A 223 6.18 -14.10 -11.91
C VAL A 223 5.89 -14.61 -10.51
N HIS A 224 4.80 -14.14 -9.89
CA HIS A 224 4.43 -14.54 -8.53
C HIS A 224 4.06 -16.02 -8.43
N THR A 225 3.33 -16.57 -9.40
CA THR A 225 3.06 -18.01 -9.49
C THR A 225 4.36 -18.82 -9.54
N SER A 226 5.32 -18.38 -10.37
CA SER A 226 6.60 -19.07 -10.50
C SER A 226 7.39 -19.07 -9.18
N ASN A 227 7.37 -17.95 -8.46
CA ASN A 227 7.99 -17.84 -7.14
C ASN A 227 7.32 -18.76 -6.11
N MET A 228 5.98 -18.81 -6.07
CA MET A 228 5.24 -19.69 -5.16
C MET A 228 5.53 -21.17 -5.42
N ILE A 229 5.58 -21.59 -6.69
CA ILE A 229 5.94 -22.97 -7.06
C ILE A 229 7.37 -23.28 -6.61
N ALA A 230 8.32 -22.38 -6.85
CA ALA A 230 9.71 -22.56 -6.46
C ALA A 230 9.88 -22.68 -4.94
N GLU A 231 9.19 -21.83 -4.17
CA GLU A 231 9.19 -21.86 -2.71
C GLU A 231 8.56 -23.13 -2.16
N HIS A 232 7.42 -23.56 -2.70
CA HIS A 232 6.76 -24.80 -2.30
C HIS A 232 7.60 -26.04 -2.62
N SER A 233 8.35 -26.00 -3.73
CA SER A 233 9.24 -27.08 -4.15
C SER A 233 10.54 -27.18 -3.33
N SER A 234 10.77 -26.22 -2.42
CA SER A 234 11.92 -26.25 -1.51
C SER A 234 11.84 -27.44 -0.56
N LYS A 235 12.86 -28.31 -0.61
CA LYS A 235 12.98 -29.50 0.26
C LYS A 235 13.25 -29.16 1.73
N ASN A 236 13.62 -27.91 2.03
CA ASN A 236 14.07 -27.48 3.35
C ASN A 236 12.94 -26.89 4.21
N LEU A 237 11.71 -26.85 3.70
CA LEU A 237 10.57 -26.24 4.37
C LEU A 237 9.54 -27.30 4.75
N LEU A 238 9.02 -27.20 5.97
CA LEU A 238 7.83 -27.93 6.42
C LEU A 238 6.58 -27.42 5.69
N ASP A 239 5.53 -28.22 5.63
CA ASP A 239 4.28 -27.85 4.95
C ASP A 239 3.70 -26.50 5.40
N LYS A 240 3.71 -26.23 6.71
CA LYS A 240 3.28 -24.92 7.25
C LYS A 240 4.19 -23.77 6.82
N GLU A 241 5.48 -24.02 6.65
CA GLU A 241 6.42 -22.99 6.19
C GLU A 241 6.24 -22.71 4.69
N LYS A 242 5.86 -23.72 3.91
CA LYS A 242 5.49 -23.56 2.49
C LYS A 242 4.20 -22.76 2.35
N GLU A 243 3.18 -23.07 3.15
CA GLU A 243 1.93 -22.29 3.19
C GLU A 243 2.22 -20.82 3.56
N LEU A 244 3.10 -20.60 4.54
CA LEU A 244 3.50 -19.26 4.95
C LEU A 244 4.27 -18.51 3.84
N ALA A 245 5.08 -19.21 3.05
CA ALA A 245 5.77 -18.63 1.90
C ALA A 245 4.77 -18.18 0.82
N VAL A 246 3.78 -19.03 0.48
CA VAL A 246 2.69 -18.67 -0.44
C VAL A 246 1.90 -17.46 0.09
N TYR A 247 1.56 -17.46 1.39
CA TYR A 247 0.91 -16.32 2.05
C TYR A 247 1.71 -15.01 1.88
N HIS A 248 3.01 -15.03 2.18
CA HIS A 248 3.86 -13.85 2.03
C HIS A 248 3.98 -13.40 0.57
N SER A 249 4.05 -14.34 -0.38
CA SER A 249 4.07 -14.02 -1.80
C SER A 249 2.79 -13.35 -2.27
N LEU A 250 1.60 -13.77 -1.78
CA LEU A 250 0.32 -13.10 -2.04
C LEU A 250 0.28 -11.68 -1.48
N LEU A 251 0.75 -11.48 -0.25
CA LEU A 251 0.84 -10.14 0.35
C LEU A 251 1.77 -9.23 -0.44
N ASN A 252 2.98 -9.71 -0.77
CA ASN A 252 3.95 -8.93 -1.53
C ASN A 252 3.42 -8.58 -2.93
N PHE A 253 2.73 -9.51 -3.58
CA PHE A 253 2.07 -9.26 -4.86
C PHE A 253 1.04 -8.13 -4.75
N TYR A 254 0.09 -8.25 -3.82
CA TYR A 254 -0.94 -7.23 -3.62
C TYR A 254 -0.32 -5.87 -3.28
N ALA A 255 0.64 -5.84 -2.36
CA ALA A 255 1.32 -4.62 -1.94
C ALA A 255 2.10 -3.96 -3.09
N THR A 256 2.69 -4.76 -3.97
CA THR A 256 3.40 -4.27 -5.16
C THR A 256 2.43 -3.64 -6.14
N LEU A 257 1.29 -4.29 -6.43
CA LEU A 257 0.25 -3.72 -7.29
C LEU A 257 -0.27 -2.39 -6.73
N GLU A 258 -0.71 -2.38 -5.46
CA GLU A 258 -1.24 -1.19 -4.80
C GLU A 258 -0.22 -0.03 -4.83
N PHE A 259 1.03 -0.32 -4.49
CA PHE A 259 2.09 0.68 -4.47
C PHE A 259 2.39 1.24 -5.87
N ASN A 260 2.47 0.36 -6.87
CA ASN A 260 2.71 0.78 -8.24
C ASN A 260 1.57 1.71 -8.71
N PHE A 261 0.31 1.38 -8.43
CA PHE A 261 -0.80 2.29 -8.71
C PHE A 261 -0.64 3.63 -7.98
N LEU A 262 -0.36 3.62 -6.67
CA LEU A 262 -0.16 4.84 -5.88
C LEU A 262 1.00 5.72 -6.40
N SER A 263 2.06 5.11 -6.92
CA SER A 263 3.21 5.83 -7.49
C SER A 263 2.93 6.48 -8.84
N GLN A 264 1.90 6.04 -9.57
CA GLN A 264 1.46 6.62 -10.85
C GLN A 264 0.65 7.92 -10.71
N ALA A 265 0.59 8.46 -9.49
CA ALA A 265 0.09 9.81 -9.22
C ALA A 265 1.00 10.86 -9.90
N GLU A 266 0.78 11.10 -11.20
CA GLU A 266 1.43 12.14 -12.02
C GLU A 266 0.58 13.40 -12.12
#